data_AF-A0A4J2AP29-F1
#
_entry.id   AF-A0A4J2AP29-F1
#
_cell.length_a   1.000
_cell.length_b   1.000
_cell.length_c   1.000
_cell.angle_alpha   90.00
_cell.angle_beta   90.00
_cell.angle_gamma   90.00
#
_symmetry.space_group_name_H-M   'P 1'
#
loop_
_entity.id
_entity.type
_entity.pdbx_description
1 polymer ?
#
loop_
_entity_poly.entity_id
_entity_poly.type
_entity_poly.pdbx_seq_one_letter_code
_entity_poly.pdbx_strand_id
1 'polypeptide(L)' 'MNYEESKQLTNAQFKRLVGVQRTTFEEMLAVLKTAYQLKHAKGGRKPKLSLEDLLMATLQYV' A
#
# COMPACT_ATOMS: atom_id res chain seq x y z
N MET A 1 9.87 4.93 -4.41
CA MET A 1 9.71 5.31 -2.99
C MET A 1 9.05 4.15 -2.30
N ASN A 2 9.62 3.68 -1.19
CA ASN A 2 9.07 2.53 -0.45
C ASN A 2 8.18 3.02 0.68
N TYR A 3 7.21 2.21 1.12
CA TYR A 3 6.21 2.61 2.11
C TYR A 3 6.85 3.06 3.42
N GLU A 4 7.94 2.41 3.84
CA GLU A 4 8.72 2.82 5.02
C GLU A 4 9.26 4.26 4.92
N GLU A 5 9.79 4.65 3.76
CA GLU A 5 10.28 6.02 3.52
C GLU A 5 9.10 7.02 3.56
N SER A 6 7.93 6.59 3.06
CA SER A 6 6.72 7.43 3.06
C SER A 6 6.20 7.75 4.45
N LYS A 7 6.51 6.97 5.48
CA LYS A 7 6.08 7.22 6.88
C LYS A 7 6.67 8.51 7.44
N GLN A 8 7.86 8.90 6.99
CA GLN A 8 8.54 10.12 7.42
C GLN A 8 7.93 11.40 6.82
N LEU A 9 7.09 11.27 5.78
CA LEU A 9 6.43 12.42 5.16
C LEU A 9 5.36 13.02 6.07
N THR A 10 5.08 14.29 5.87
CA THR A 10 3.84 14.90 6.40
C THR A 10 2.63 14.39 5.62
N ASN A 11 1.43 14.48 6.20
CA ASN A 11 0.19 14.08 5.53
C ASN A 11 -0.03 14.80 4.19
N ALA A 12 0.37 16.08 4.11
CA ALA A 12 0.26 16.86 2.88
C ALA A 12 1.23 16.36 1.80
N GLN A 13 2.48 16.08 2.16
CA GLN A 13 3.46 15.51 1.22
C GLN A 13 3.06 14.10 0.78
N PHE A 14 2.56 13.27 1.71
CA PHE A 14 2.06 11.94 1.37
C PHE A 14 0.90 12.01 0.38
N LYS A 15 -0.10 12.87 0.64
CA LYS A 15 -1.23 13.05 -0.27
C LYS A 15 -0.80 13.56 -1.65
N ARG A 16 0.20 14.44 -1.71
CA ARG A 16 0.75 14.93 -2.97
C ARG A 16 1.46 13.84 -3.77
N LEU A 17 2.16 12.93 -3.09
CA LEU A 17 2.92 11.85 -3.71
C LEU A 17 2.02 10.67 -4.14
N VAL A 18 1.14 10.21 -3.26
CA VAL A 18 0.31 9.01 -3.43
C VAL A 18 -1.09 9.34 -3.97
N GLY A 19 -1.46 10.62 -4.03
CA GLY A 19 -2.79 11.06 -4.51
C GLY A 19 -3.94 10.87 -3.51
N VAL A 20 -3.75 10.07 -2.45
CA VAL A 20 -4.78 9.79 -1.43
C VAL A 20 -4.34 10.17 -0.03
N GLN A 21 -5.29 10.37 0.88
CA GLN A 21 -4.98 10.57 2.31
C GLN A 21 -4.41 9.29 2.92
N ARG A 22 -3.57 9.41 3.95
CA ARG A 22 -2.99 8.26 4.66
C ARG A 22 -4.05 7.33 5.26
N THR A 23 -5.11 7.89 5.83
CA THR A 23 -6.24 7.13 6.38
C THR A 23 -6.89 6.24 5.32
N THR A 24 -7.19 6.81 4.15
CA THR A 24 -7.74 6.05 3.01
C THR A 24 -6.77 4.98 2.50
N PHE A 25 -5.47 5.30 2.47
CA PHE A 25 -4.45 4.33 2.10
C PHE A 25 -4.41 3.13 3.06
N GLU A 26 -4.46 3.38 4.37
CA GLU A 26 -4.51 2.33 5.39
C GLU A 26 -5.77 1.45 5.27
N GLU A 27 -6.93 2.04 5.00
CA GLU A 27 -8.18 1.32 4.75
C GLU A 27 -8.09 0.43 3.51
N MET A 28 -7.58 0.96 2.39
CA MET A 28 -7.36 0.18 1.16
C MET A 28 -6.41 -0.99 1.41
N LEU A 29 -5.37 -0.77 2.20
CA LEU A 29 -4.36 -1.76 2.53
C LEU A 29 -4.88 -2.85 3.46
N ALA A 30 -5.77 -2.51 4.39
CA ALA A 30 -6.49 -3.48 5.22
C ALA A 30 -7.36 -4.40 4.36
N VAL A 31 -8.17 -3.83 3.45
CA VAL A 31 -9.00 -4.59 2.50
C VAL A 31 -8.13 -5.49 1.62
N LEU A 32 -7.02 -4.96 1.11
CA LEU A 32 -6.09 -5.71 0.27
C LEU A 32 -5.44 -6.88 1.02
N LYS A 33 -5.01 -6.67 2.27
CA LYS A 33 -4.44 -7.73 3.12
C LYS A 33 -5.45 -8.84 3.38
N THR A 34 -6.69 -8.51 3.72
CA THR A 34 -7.75 -9.50 3.94
C THR A 34 -8.05 -10.30 2.67
N ALA A 35 -8.23 -9.62 1.53
CA ALA A 35 -8.47 -10.27 0.25
C ALA A 35 -7.30 -11.17 -0.17
N TYR A 36 -6.07 -10.69 0.05
CA TYR A 36 -4.85 -11.43 -0.24
C TYR A 36 -4.75 -12.69 0.62
N GLN A 37 -4.98 -12.60 1.93
CA GLN A 37 -4.98 -13.75 2.84
C GLN A 37 -6.02 -14.79 2.43
N LEU A 38 -7.24 -14.36 2.10
CA LEU A 38 -8.29 -15.27 1.64
C LEU A 38 -7.90 -15.99 0.34
N LYS A 39 -7.33 -15.26 -0.62
CA LYS A 39 -6.88 -15.82 -1.91
C LYS A 39 -5.71 -16.79 -1.75
N HIS A 40 -4.81 -16.53 -0.80
CA HIS A 40 -3.61 -17.33 -0.55
C HIS A 40 -3.75 -18.35 0.59
N ALA A 41 -4.96 -18.50 1.17
CA ALA A 41 -5.23 -19.47 2.23
C ALA A 41 -4.94 -20.93 1.80
N LYS A 42 -5.09 -21.23 0.50
CA LYS A 42 -4.82 -22.56 -0.09
C LYS A 42 -3.37 -22.74 -0.56
N GLY A 43 -2.48 -21.81 -0.20
CA GLY A 43 -1.10 -21.78 -0.67
C GLY A 43 -0.93 -21.01 -1.98
N GLY A 44 0.33 -20.77 -2.34
CA GLY A 44 0.71 -20.01 -3.52
C GLY A 44 2.05 -19.31 -3.35
N ARG A 45 2.56 -18.73 -4.44
CA ARG A 45 3.82 -18.01 -4.41
C ARG A 45 3.68 -16.73 -3.59
N LYS A 46 4.58 -16.53 -2.62
CA LYS A 46 4.70 -15.28 -1.88
C LYS A 46 5.09 -14.15 -2.85
N PRO A 47 4.52 -12.94 -2.72
CA PRO A 47 4.88 -11.84 -3.60
C PRO A 47 6.31 -11.41 -3.27
N LYS A 48 7.06 -10.98 -4.30
CA LYS A 48 8.42 -10.48 -4.14
C LYS A 48 8.45 -9.08 -3.51
N LEU A 49 7.36 -8.33 -3.68
CA LEU A 49 7.17 -6.97 -3.16
C LEU A 49 6.12 -6.99 -2.04
N SER A 50 6.29 -6.15 -1.04
CA SER A 50 5.27 -6.02 0.01
C SER A 50 3.95 -5.50 -0.58
N LEU A 51 2.82 -5.84 0.05
CA LEU A 51 1.51 -5.32 -0.38
C LEU A 51 1.45 -3.79 -0.21
N GLU A 52 2.16 -3.26 0.76
CA GLU A 52 2.26 -1.83 1.01
C GLU A 52 2.96 -1.10 -0.14
N ASP A 53 4.12 -1.59 -0.55
CA ASP A 53 4.89 -1.01 -1.65
C ASP A 53 4.17 -1.18 -2.99
N LEU A 54 3.49 -2.31 -3.19
CA LEU A 54 2.66 -2.55 -4.38
C LEU A 54 1.54 -1.51 -4.48
N LEU A 55 0.79 -1.30 -3.39
CA LEU A 55 -0.30 -0.32 -3.36
C LEU A 55 0.23 1.09 -3.59
N MET A 56 1.36 1.44 -2.99
CA MET A 56 1.95 2.76 -3.18
C MET A 56 2.41 3.00 -4.62
N ALA A 57 3.05 2.00 -5.25
CA ALA A 57 3.44 2.08 -6.65
C ALA A 57 2.23 2.23 -7.60
N THR A 58 1.09 1.62 -7.27
CA THR A 58 -0.13 1.74 -8.09
C THR A 58 -0.82 3.09 -7.99
N LEU A 59 -0.70 3.77 -6.84
CA LEU A 59 -1.38 5.03 -6.57
C LEU A 59 -0.47 6.25 -6.77
N GLN A 60 0.84 6.05 -6.93
CA GLN A 60 1.79 7.14 -7.10
C GLN A 60 1.39 8.04 -8.28
N TYR A 61 1.21 9.33 -7.99
CA TYR A 61 0.86 10.34 -8.97
C TYR A 61 2.16 10.93 -9.55
N VAL A 62 2.32 10.85 -10.88
CA VAL A 62 3.50 11.34 -11.63
C VAL A 62 3.33 12.80 -12.00
#